data_AF-A0A9E2XG71-F1
#
_entry.id   AF-A0A9E2XG71-F1
#
_cell.length_a   1.000
_cell.length_b   1.000
_cell.length_c   1.000
_cell.angle_alpha   90.00
_cell.angle_beta   90.00
_cell.angle_gamma   90.00
#
_symmetry.space_group_name_H-M   'P 1'
#
loop_
_entity.id
_entity.type
_entity.pdbx_description
1 polymer ?
#
loop_
_entity_poly.entity_id
_entity_poly.type
_entity_poly.pdbx_seq_one_letter_code
_entity_poly.pdbx_strand_id
1 'polypeptide(L)'
;MRRCFPAIVLGIAIVSPAAALDLRARKPGLWEIQVTMDGPQPLKQILQLHCVDAATDKLLNDRLSGNQGGCSQQGMNRSGNTIVVDSSCKFMGMTTHTHMVFEGDFDSACTVKLSTSIDGDSAQNQQAITRNMTLQAKWAGRCRPGQRPGDIEMPNGAKMNILDQPGAAPGNK
;
A
#
# COMPACT_ATOMS: atom_id res chain seq x y z
N MET A 1 -41.19 -46.72 -24.85
CA MET A 1 -39.86 -47.11 -24.34
C MET A 1 -39.21 -45.87 -23.71
N ARG A 2 -39.18 -45.80 -22.38
CA ARG A 2 -38.69 -44.62 -21.62
C ARG A 2 -37.16 -44.75 -21.49
N ARG A 3 -36.41 -43.79 -22.05
CA ARG A 3 -34.95 -43.72 -21.94
C ARG A 3 -34.59 -42.79 -20.78
N CYS A 4 -34.01 -43.35 -19.72
CA CYS A 4 -33.40 -42.59 -18.62
C CYS A 4 -32.02 -42.09 -19.08
N PHE A 5 -31.79 -40.78 -19.08
CA PHE A 5 -30.45 -40.19 -19.24
C PHE A 5 -29.86 -39.87 -17.86
N PRO A 6 -28.59 -40.20 -17.59
CA PRO A 6 -27.97 -39.95 -16.29
C PRO A 6 -27.63 -38.46 -16.14
N ALA A 7 -28.02 -37.88 -15.01
CA ALA A 7 -27.66 -36.52 -14.63
C ALA A 7 -26.17 -36.47 -14.24
N ILE A 8 -25.37 -35.79 -15.06
CA ILE A 8 -23.97 -35.46 -14.75
C ILE A 8 -23.99 -34.23 -13.83
N VAL A 9 -23.72 -34.43 -12.54
CA VAL A 9 -23.52 -33.34 -11.58
C VAL A 9 -22.12 -32.78 -11.79
N LEU A 10 -22.01 -31.68 -12.54
CA LEU A 10 -20.77 -30.94 -12.71
C LEU A 10 -20.57 -30.05 -11.47
N GLY A 11 -19.76 -30.51 -10.52
CA GLY A 11 -19.36 -29.73 -9.35
C GLY A 11 -18.53 -28.52 -9.79
N ILE A 12 -19.14 -27.34 -9.78
CA ILE A 12 -18.44 -26.08 -9.97
C ILE A 12 -17.62 -25.83 -8.72
N ALA A 13 -16.31 -26.00 -8.82
CA ALA A 13 -15.35 -25.56 -7.83
C ALA A 13 -15.52 -24.04 -7.67
N ILE A 14 -15.92 -23.61 -6.47
CA ILE A 14 -15.88 -22.20 -6.08
C ILE A 14 -14.39 -21.86 -5.99
N VAL A 15 -13.86 -21.26 -7.05
CA VAL A 15 -12.58 -20.57 -7.00
C VAL A 15 -12.81 -19.37 -6.09
N SER A 16 -12.43 -19.48 -4.82
CA SER A 16 -12.37 -18.34 -3.93
C SER A 16 -11.43 -17.31 -4.56
N PRO A 17 -11.90 -16.09 -4.87
CA PRO A 17 -10.98 -15.05 -5.27
C PRO A 17 -10.06 -14.82 -4.07
N ALA A 18 -8.75 -14.92 -4.29
CA ALA A 18 -7.77 -14.43 -3.36
C ALA A 18 -8.17 -12.99 -3.03
N ALA A 19 -8.46 -12.70 -1.77
CA ALA A 19 -8.87 -11.38 -1.32
C ALA A 19 -7.67 -10.45 -1.49
N ALA A 20 -7.52 -9.90 -2.69
CA ALA A 20 -6.65 -8.78 -2.94
C ALA A 20 -7.04 -7.68 -1.94
N LEU A 21 -6.04 -7.03 -1.36
CA LEU A 21 -6.27 -5.89 -0.50
C LEU A 21 -7.03 -4.82 -1.28
N ASP A 22 -8.33 -4.77 -1.07
CA ASP A 22 -9.16 -3.74 -1.67
C ASP A 22 -9.07 -2.46 -0.82
N LEU A 23 -7.84 -1.98 -0.58
CA LEU A 23 -7.65 -0.62 -0.10
C LEU A 23 -8.34 0.27 -1.14
N ARG A 24 -9.28 1.11 -0.70
CA ARG A 24 -10.13 1.86 -1.62
C ARG A 24 -9.23 2.64 -2.57
N ALA A 25 -9.33 2.32 -3.86
CA ALA A 25 -8.48 2.93 -4.86
C ALA A 25 -8.67 4.44 -4.85
N ARG A 26 -7.56 5.17 -4.91
CA ARG A 26 -7.60 6.62 -5.08
C ARG A 26 -8.13 6.94 -6.48
N LYS A 27 -8.85 8.06 -6.59
CA LYS A 27 -9.24 8.62 -7.88
C LYS A 27 -8.02 8.79 -8.78
N PRO A 28 -8.05 8.29 -10.03
CA PRO A 28 -6.96 8.48 -10.98
C PRO A 28 -6.61 9.96 -11.18
N GLY A 29 -5.31 10.26 -11.25
CA GLY A 29 -4.81 11.62 -11.43
C GLY A 29 -3.56 11.92 -10.60
N LEU A 30 -3.28 13.21 -10.48
CA LEU A 30 -2.18 13.74 -9.71
C LEU A 30 -2.60 13.88 -8.24
N TRP A 31 -1.76 13.38 -7.34
CA TRP A 31 -1.92 13.51 -5.90
C TRP A 31 -0.71 14.20 -5.28
N GLU A 32 -0.98 15.17 -4.43
CA GLU A 32 -0.01 15.76 -3.53
C GLU A 32 0.05 14.92 -2.26
N ILE A 33 1.22 14.35 -1.95
CA ILE A 33 1.45 13.52 -0.76
C ILE A 33 2.41 14.26 0.15
N GLN A 34 1.89 14.75 1.26
CA GLN A 34 2.71 15.36 2.30
C GLN A 34 3.05 14.29 3.33
N VAL A 35 4.34 14.06 3.55
CA VAL A 35 4.86 13.11 4.54
C VAL A 35 5.41 13.89 5.72
N THR A 36 4.95 13.54 6.92
CA THR A 36 5.45 14.04 8.20
C THR A 36 5.96 12.86 9.02
N MET A 37 7.19 12.93 9.52
CA MET A 37 7.78 11.89 10.37
C MET A 37 7.99 12.43 11.78
N ASP A 38 7.64 11.65 12.79
CA ASP A 38 7.83 12.01 14.19
C ASP A 38 9.31 11.81 14.58
N GLY A 39 9.90 12.79 15.27
CA GLY A 39 11.30 12.71 15.72
C GLY A 39 11.79 13.99 16.42
N PRO A 40 12.95 13.93 17.12
CA PRO A 40 13.48 15.04 17.93
C PRO A 40 14.00 16.23 17.09
N GLN A 41 14.13 16.07 15.78
CA GLN A 41 14.32 17.18 14.85
C GLN A 41 13.09 17.25 13.95
N PRO A 42 12.62 18.45 13.55
CA PRO A 42 11.57 18.58 12.55
C PRO A 42 12.10 18.00 11.23
N LEU A 43 11.87 16.70 11.01
CA LEU A 43 12.14 16.06 9.75
C LEU A 43 11.27 16.77 8.73
N LYS A 44 11.94 17.43 7.77
CA LYS A 44 11.35 18.26 6.71
C LYS A 44 10.09 17.58 6.22
N GLN A 45 8.95 18.28 6.27
CA GLN A 45 7.75 17.83 5.56
C GLN A 45 8.15 17.56 4.11
N ILE A 46 8.03 16.31 3.66
CA ILE A 46 8.39 15.92 2.30
C ILE A 46 7.11 15.97 1.48
N LEU A 47 7.06 16.85 0.49
CA LEU A 47 5.96 16.90 -0.46
C LEU A 47 6.34 16.13 -1.73
N GLN A 48 5.57 15.10 -2.04
CA GLN A 48 5.72 14.30 -3.25
C GLN A 48 4.52 14.51 -4.17
N LEU A 49 4.73 14.39 -5.48
CA LEU A 49 3.66 14.40 -6.47
C LEU A 49 3.55 13.03 -7.13
N HIS A 50 2.39 12.39 -7.01
CA HIS A 50 2.15 11.05 -7.51
C HIS A 50 1.12 11.12 -8.64
N CYS A 51 1.52 10.78 -9.87
CA CYS A 51 0.57 10.50 -10.93
C CYS A 51 0.16 9.03 -10.85
N VAL A 52 -1.11 8.75 -10.61
CA VAL A 52 -1.60 7.38 -10.47
C VAL A 52 -2.81 7.09 -11.35
N ASP A 53 -2.89 5.85 -11.80
CA ASP A 53 -4.10 5.20 -12.30
C ASP A 53 -4.51 4.06 -11.35
N ALA A 54 -5.57 3.33 -11.69
CA ALA A 54 -6.04 2.24 -10.85
C ALA A 54 -4.99 1.13 -10.61
N ALA A 55 -4.16 0.82 -11.60
CA ALA A 55 -3.17 -0.26 -11.51
C ALA A 55 -1.96 0.15 -10.67
N THR A 56 -1.45 1.36 -10.90
CA THR A 56 -0.30 1.92 -10.19
C THR A 56 -0.65 2.33 -8.77
N ASP A 57 -1.89 2.77 -8.52
CA ASP A 57 -2.41 2.98 -7.16
C ASP A 57 -2.50 1.66 -6.39
N LYS A 58 -3.04 0.61 -7.02
CA LYS A 58 -3.06 -0.73 -6.43
C LYS A 58 -1.65 -1.21 -6.08
N LEU A 59 -0.68 -1.03 -6.98
CA LEU A 59 0.70 -1.43 -6.73
C LEU A 59 1.33 -0.65 -5.57
N LEU A 60 1.07 0.66 -5.47
CA LEU A 60 1.49 1.48 -4.32
C LEU A 60 0.88 0.95 -3.02
N ASN A 61 -0.42 0.69 -3.01
CA ASN A 61 -1.14 0.16 -1.85
C ASN A 61 -0.62 -1.22 -1.44
N ASP A 62 -0.36 -2.11 -2.39
CA ASP A 62 0.20 -3.44 -2.12
C ASP A 62 1.62 -3.37 -1.52
N ARG A 63 2.43 -2.39 -1.91
CA ARG A 63 3.74 -2.15 -1.29
C ARG A 63 3.63 -1.58 0.12
N LEU A 64 2.73 -0.61 0.32
CA LEU A 64 2.52 0.01 1.62
C LEU A 64 1.95 -0.99 2.63
N SER A 65 0.98 -1.80 2.21
CA SER A 65 0.30 -2.78 3.06
C SER A 65 1.10 -4.05 3.38
N GLY A 66 2.29 -4.20 2.80
CA GLY A 66 3.13 -5.37 3.03
C GLY A 66 2.66 -6.63 2.31
N ASN A 67 1.94 -6.49 1.18
CA ASN A 67 1.60 -7.61 0.29
C ASN A 67 2.75 -8.00 -0.65
N GLN A 68 3.87 -7.28 -0.62
CA GLN A 68 5.01 -7.45 -1.51
C GLN A 68 6.33 -7.34 -0.73
N GLY A 69 7.40 -7.94 -1.26
CA GLY A 69 8.78 -7.65 -0.85
C GLY A 69 9.15 -8.02 0.59
N GLY A 70 9.13 -9.30 0.96
CA GLY A 70 9.59 -9.76 2.28
C GLY A 70 8.68 -9.37 3.45
N CYS A 71 7.55 -8.76 3.15
CA CYS A 71 6.48 -8.42 4.09
C CYS A 71 5.33 -9.43 4.03
N SER A 72 4.64 -9.57 5.15
CA SER A 72 3.43 -10.35 5.31
C SER A 72 2.40 -9.48 6.02
N GLN A 73 1.25 -9.25 5.38
CA GLN A 73 0.10 -8.72 6.08
C GLN A 73 -0.32 -9.67 7.21
N GLN A 74 -0.58 -9.11 8.39
CA GLN A 74 -1.04 -9.82 9.59
C GLN A 74 -2.56 -9.70 9.75
N GLY A 75 -3.12 -8.56 9.39
CA GLY A 75 -4.56 -8.32 9.49
C GLY A 75 -5.00 -7.07 8.74
N MET A 76 -6.28 -7.05 8.37
CA MET A 76 -6.93 -5.87 7.83
C MET A 76 -8.35 -5.79 8.38
N ASN A 77 -8.73 -4.62 8.88
CA ASN A 77 -10.08 -4.35 9.35
C ASN A 77 -10.62 -3.09 8.67
N ARG A 78 -11.91 -3.09 8.32
CA ARG A 78 -12.58 -1.93 7.74
C ARG A 78 -13.76 -1.57 8.62
N SER A 79 -13.83 -0.30 9.01
CA SER A 79 -14.96 0.25 9.76
C SER A 79 -15.31 1.63 9.20
N GLY A 80 -16.46 1.71 8.51
CA GLY A 80 -16.92 2.94 7.86
C GLY A 80 -15.90 3.47 6.85
N ASN A 81 -15.32 4.63 7.16
CA ASN A 81 -14.34 5.31 6.31
C ASN A 81 -12.88 5.14 6.79
N THR A 82 -12.66 4.20 7.71
CA THR A 82 -11.36 3.86 8.26
C THR A 82 -10.96 2.45 7.86
N ILE A 83 -9.74 2.29 7.36
CA ILE A 83 -9.14 0.98 7.09
C ILE A 83 -7.89 0.85 7.95
N VAL A 84 -7.80 -0.23 8.71
CA VAL A 84 -6.65 -0.57 9.52
C VAL A 84 -5.92 -1.75 8.88
N VAL A 85 -4.62 -1.64 8.69
CA VAL A 85 -3.77 -2.69 8.13
C VAL A 85 -2.56 -2.89 9.04
N ASP A 86 -2.35 -4.13 9.46
CA ASP A 86 -1.18 -4.56 10.21
C ASP A 86 -0.32 -5.43 9.31
N SER A 87 0.98 -5.14 9.26
CA SER A 87 1.94 -5.89 8.44
C SER A 87 3.22 -6.15 9.22
N SER A 88 3.92 -7.23 8.89
CA SER A 88 5.29 -7.47 9.37
C SER A 88 6.23 -7.66 8.19
N CYS A 89 7.35 -6.94 8.20
CA CYS A 89 8.38 -6.99 7.17
C CYS A 89 9.66 -7.56 7.74
N LYS A 90 10.25 -8.55 7.06
CA LYS A 90 11.56 -9.08 7.42
C LYS A 90 12.61 -8.55 6.45
N PHE A 91 13.61 -7.85 6.97
CA PHE A 91 14.67 -7.28 6.18
C PHE A 91 16.01 -7.37 6.91
N MET A 92 17.02 -7.96 6.27
CA MET A 92 18.38 -8.13 6.81
C MET A 92 18.42 -8.66 8.26
N GLY A 93 17.58 -9.65 8.59
CA GLY A 93 17.51 -10.27 9.92
C GLY A 93 16.70 -9.49 10.97
N MET A 94 16.22 -8.28 10.66
CA MET A 94 15.31 -7.52 11.52
C MET A 94 13.86 -7.81 11.13
N THR A 95 12.97 -7.86 12.13
CA THR A 95 11.52 -7.92 11.90
C THR A 95 10.94 -6.55 12.25
N THR A 96 10.15 -6.01 11.35
CA THR A 96 9.50 -4.71 11.53
C THR A 96 8.00 -4.91 11.51
N HIS A 97 7.30 -4.43 12.52
CA HIS A 97 5.85 -4.46 12.61
C HIS A 97 5.29 -3.08 12.31
N THR A 98 4.40 -2.98 11.33
CA THR A 98 3.81 -1.73 10.89
C THR A 98 2.30 -1.78 11.02
N HIS A 99 1.76 -0.85 11.80
CA HIS A 99 0.33 -0.57 11.95
C HIS A 99 -0.04 0.67 11.13
N MET A 100 -1.05 0.55 10.28
CA MET A 100 -1.49 1.62 9.38
C MET A 100 -2.98 1.87 9.54
N VAL A 101 -3.34 3.15 9.62
CA VAL A 101 -4.72 3.59 9.68
C VAL A 101 -4.96 4.57 8.53
N PHE A 102 -5.77 4.17 7.57
CA PHE A 102 -6.23 4.98 6.45
C PHE A 102 -7.57 5.60 6.80
N GLU A 103 -7.70 6.92 6.66
CA GLU A 103 -8.92 7.67 6.99
C GLU A 103 -9.19 8.70 5.87
N GLY A 104 -10.45 8.90 5.50
CA GLY A 104 -10.85 10.00 4.60
C GLY A 104 -11.38 9.54 3.25
N ASP A 105 -11.53 10.49 2.34
CA ASP A 105 -12.15 10.27 1.04
C ASP A 105 -11.08 10.08 -0.04
N PHE A 106 -11.03 8.88 -0.61
CA PHE A 106 -10.05 8.50 -1.62
C PHE A 106 -10.35 9.14 -2.99
N ASP A 107 -11.45 9.86 -3.14
CA ASP A 107 -11.75 10.68 -4.32
C ASP A 107 -11.25 12.12 -4.23
N SER A 108 -10.89 12.59 -3.02
CA SER A 108 -10.54 14.00 -2.78
C SER A 108 -9.35 14.19 -1.85
N ALA A 109 -9.39 13.69 -0.62
CA ALA A 109 -8.31 13.75 0.35
C ALA A 109 -8.39 12.62 1.39
N CYS A 110 -7.26 11.96 1.61
CA CYS A 110 -7.14 10.93 2.64
C CYS A 110 -5.88 11.12 3.48
N THR A 111 -5.90 10.60 4.70
CA THR A 111 -4.79 10.61 5.64
C THR A 111 -4.42 9.18 5.98
N VAL A 112 -3.13 8.89 6.02
CA VAL A 112 -2.60 7.60 6.45
C VAL A 112 -1.68 7.84 7.64
N LYS A 113 -2.00 7.23 8.78
CA LYS A 113 -1.13 7.22 9.97
C LYS A 113 -0.44 5.88 10.04
N LEU A 114 0.87 5.89 10.20
CA LEU A 114 1.69 4.69 10.29
C LEU A 114 2.46 4.72 11.60
N SER A 115 2.45 3.61 12.30
CA SER A 115 3.33 3.34 13.43
C SER A 115 4.13 2.09 13.12
N THR A 116 5.46 2.23 13.10
CA THR A 116 6.37 1.16 12.73
C THR A 116 7.31 0.87 13.89
N SER A 117 7.30 -0.36 14.39
CA SER A 117 8.16 -0.87 15.45
C SER A 117 9.19 -1.80 14.84
N ILE A 118 10.47 -1.61 15.19
CA ILE A 118 11.55 -2.47 14.72
C ILE A 118 12.00 -3.37 15.87
N ASP A 119 11.86 -4.68 15.67
CA ASP A 119 12.40 -5.72 16.54
C ASP A 119 13.75 -6.16 15.96
N GLY A 120 14.83 -5.76 16.62
CA GLY A 120 16.19 -6.15 16.25
C GLY A 120 16.70 -7.29 17.13
N ASP A 121 17.10 -8.40 16.53
CA ASP A 121 17.93 -9.43 17.19
C ASP A 121 19.40 -8.98 17.21
N SER A 122 19.66 -7.75 17.65
CA SER A 122 21.01 -7.27 17.89
C SER A 122 21.19 -7.16 19.40
N ALA A 123 22.14 -7.92 19.93
CA ALA A 123 22.55 -7.95 21.34
C ALA A 123 22.97 -6.57 21.91
N GLN A 124 22.92 -5.49 21.12
CA GLN A 124 23.44 -4.17 21.45
C GLN A 124 22.36 -3.10 21.74
N ASN A 125 21.08 -3.31 21.41
CA ASN A 125 20.03 -2.29 21.62
C ASN A 125 18.67 -2.92 21.99
N GLN A 126 18.37 -2.94 23.28
CA GLN A 126 17.19 -3.59 23.89
C GLN A 126 15.89 -2.78 23.80
N GLN A 127 15.86 -1.69 23.02
CA GLN A 127 14.68 -0.82 22.92
C GLN A 127 14.10 -0.90 21.51
N ALA A 128 12.88 -1.43 21.41
CA ALA A 128 12.08 -1.33 20.20
C ALA A 128 11.95 0.15 19.81
N ILE A 129 12.45 0.50 18.63
CA ILE A 129 12.34 1.86 18.12
C ILE A 129 11.01 1.95 17.39
N THR A 130 10.04 2.63 18.00
CA THR A 130 8.80 3.00 17.33
C THR A 130 8.99 4.30 16.57
N ARG A 131 8.64 4.30 15.28
CA ARG A 131 8.61 5.48 14.43
C ARG A 131 7.20 5.69 13.92
N ASN A 132 6.70 6.90 14.10
CA ASN A 132 5.41 7.30 13.60
C ASN A 132 5.57 8.20 12.37
N MET A 133 4.66 8.05 11.42
CA MET A 133 4.62 8.84 10.20
C MET A 133 3.17 9.13 9.84
N THR A 134 2.89 10.34 9.38
CA THR A 134 1.60 10.74 8.84
C THR A 134 1.77 11.13 7.38
N LEU A 135 0.90 10.59 6.51
CA LEU A 135 0.79 10.98 5.12
C LEU A 135 -0.55 11.65 4.90
N GLN A 136 -0.54 12.86 4.37
CA GLN A 136 -1.73 13.56 3.92
C GLN A 136 -1.71 13.57 2.40
N ALA A 137 -2.71 12.95 1.78
CA ALA A 137 -2.87 12.87 0.34
C ALA A 137 -4.03 13.76 -0.11
N LYS A 138 -3.81 14.57 -1.14
CA LYS A 138 -4.84 15.42 -1.75
C LYS A 138 -4.84 15.29 -3.27
N TRP A 139 -6.01 15.11 -3.87
CA TRP A 139 -6.15 15.06 -5.32
C TRP A 139 -5.96 16.47 -5.90
N ALA A 140 -4.94 16.63 -6.74
CA ALA A 140 -4.53 17.90 -7.32
C ALA A 140 -5.01 18.09 -8.76
N GLY A 141 -5.59 17.06 -9.38
CA GLY A 141 -6.13 17.14 -10.73
C GLY A 141 -5.75 15.96 -11.61
N ARG A 142 -5.79 16.18 -12.93
CA ARG A 142 -5.24 15.23 -13.90
C ARG A 142 -3.71 15.26 -13.83
N CYS A 143 -3.06 14.14 -14.19
CA CYS A 143 -1.61 14.13 -14.34
C CYS A 143 -1.14 15.19 -15.34
N ARG A 144 0.05 15.76 -15.07
CA ARG A 144 0.66 16.80 -15.91
C ARG A 144 1.11 16.22 -17.26
N PRO A 145 1.20 17.04 -18.32
CA PRO A 145 1.78 16.61 -19.59
C PRO A 145 3.17 15.99 -19.37
N GLY A 146 3.40 14.80 -19.95
CA GLY A 146 4.66 14.07 -19.82
C GLY A 146 4.79 13.22 -18.53
N GLN A 147 3.79 13.20 -17.66
CA GLN A 147 3.71 12.21 -16.58
C GLN A 147 3.08 10.91 -17.08
N ARG A 148 3.73 9.79 -16.76
CA ARG A 148 3.24 8.43 -16.87
C ARG A 148 2.51 8.05 -15.57
N PRO A 149 1.47 7.21 -15.62
CA PRO A 149 0.97 6.56 -14.42
C PRO A 149 2.11 5.86 -13.67
N GLY A 150 2.11 6.01 -12.35
CA GLY A 150 3.16 5.49 -11.47
C GLY A 150 4.35 6.42 -11.27
N ASP A 151 4.38 7.59 -11.93
CA ASP A 151 5.41 8.60 -11.68
C ASP A 151 5.26 9.22 -10.30
N ILE A 152 6.38 9.29 -9.58
CA ILE A 152 6.56 9.93 -8.29
C ILE A 152 7.65 10.99 -8.45
N GLU A 153 7.29 12.24 -8.18
CA GLU A 153 8.23 13.36 -8.14
C GLU A 153 8.53 13.72 -6.69
N MET A 154 9.81 13.78 -6.36
CA MET A 154 10.34 14.17 -5.06
C MET A 154 10.51 15.70 -4.99
N PRO A 155 10.61 16.31 -3.78
CA PRO A 155 10.79 17.76 -3.65
C PRO A 155 12.01 18.33 -4.38
N ASN A 156 13.06 17.52 -4.59
CA ASN A 156 14.27 17.89 -5.32
C ASN A 156 14.10 17.82 -6.85
N GLY A 157 12.89 17.54 -7.35
CA GLY A 157 12.61 17.36 -8.77
C GLY A 157 13.04 16.00 -9.33
N ALA A 158 13.63 15.12 -8.50
CA ALA A 158 13.94 13.76 -8.92
C ALA A 158 12.63 13.01 -9.19
N LYS A 159 12.60 12.29 -10.31
CA LYS A 159 11.43 11.57 -10.77
C LYS A 159 11.75 10.09 -10.83
N MET A 160 10.85 9.27 -10.31
CA MET A 160 10.94 7.82 -10.33
C MET A 160 9.59 7.23 -10.72
N ASN A 161 9.58 6.14 -11.48
CA ASN A 161 8.34 5.43 -11.76
C ASN A 161 8.30 4.13 -10.96
N ILE A 162 7.15 3.84 -10.36
CA ILE A 162 6.96 2.64 -9.56
C ILE A 162 7.16 1.35 -10.36
N LEU A 163 6.82 1.36 -11.64
CA LEU A 163 6.90 0.22 -12.56
C LEU A 163 8.35 -0.08 -12.96
N ASP A 164 9.22 0.92 -12.91
CA ASP A 164 10.62 0.79 -13.33
C ASP A 164 11.51 0.25 -12.18
N GLN A 165 10.94 0.00 -10.98
CA GLN A 165 11.68 -0.54 -9.83
C GLN A 165 11.75 -2.08 -9.84
N PRO A 166 12.89 -2.68 -9.49
CA PRO A 166 13.00 -4.14 -9.33
C PRO A 166 12.03 -4.63 -8.24
N GLY A 167 11.16 -5.59 -8.56
CA GLY A 167 10.10 -6.08 -7.68
C GLY A 167 8.70 -5.49 -7.94
N ALA A 168 8.54 -4.64 -8.97
CA ALA A 168 7.25 -4.08 -9.40
C ALA A 168 6.36 -5.01 -10.23
N ALA A 169 6.83 -6.22 -10.56
CA ALA A 169 6.07 -7.11 -11.44
C ALA A 169 4.76 -7.54 -10.74
N PRO A 170 3.58 -7.31 -11.35
CA PRO A 170 2.37 -7.96 -10.90
C PRO A 170 2.60 -9.48 -10.99
N GLY A 171 2.33 -10.18 -9.90
CA GLY A 171 2.66 -11.58 -9.73
C GLY A 171 2.19 -12.44 -10.89
N ASN A 172 3.12 -13.13 -11.55
CA ASN A 172 2.81 -14.40 -12.19
C ASN A 172 2.76 -15.47 -11.09
N LYS A 173 1.55 -15.72 -10.58
CA LYS A 173 1.11 -17.06 -10.17
C LYS A 173 -0.37 -17.19 -10.46
#